data_AF-A0A101I986-F1
#
_entry.id   AF-A0A101I986-F1
#
_cell.length_a   1.000
_cell.length_b   1.000
_cell.length_c   1.000
_cell.angle_alpha   90.00
_cell.angle_beta   90.00
_cell.angle_gamma   90.00
#
_symmetry.space_group_name_H-M   'P 1'
#
loop_
_entity.id
_entity.type
_entity.pdbx_description
1 polymer ?
#
loop_
_entity_poly.entity_id
_entity_poly.type
_entity_poly.pdbx_seq_one_letter_code
_entity_poly.pdbx_strand_id
1 'polypeptide(L)' 'LKPVFLSLDLETLQMLNASIAVEGRDARDVASEYLRSKGFID' A
#
# COMPACT_ATOMS: atom_id res chain seq x y z
N LEU A 1 9.65 -9.88 4.85
CA LEU A 1 8.70 -9.06 5.65
C LEU A 1 9.31 -7.75 6.15
N LYS A 2 10.47 -7.75 6.84
CA LYS A 2 11.10 -6.52 7.35
C LYS A 2 11.18 -5.34 6.33
N PRO A 3 11.63 -5.51 5.07
CA PRO A 3 11.69 -4.40 4.12
C PRO A 3 10.30 -3.84 3.75
N VAL A 4 9.26 -4.68 3.76
CA VAL A 4 7.87 -4.26 3.51
C VAL A 4 7.35 -3.40 4.66
N PHE A 5 7.57 -3.81 5.91
CA PHE A 5 7.11 -3.01 7.05
C PHE A 5 7.86 -1.69 7.19
N LEU A 6 9.14 -1.64 6.80
CA LEU A 6 9.92 -0.41 6.80
C LEU A 6 9.46 0.60 5.75
N SER A 7 8.81 0.16 4.67
CA SER A 7 8.29 1.07 3.64
C SER A 7 6.89 1.60 3.95
N LEU A 8 6.20 1.02 4.93
CA LEU A 8 4.85 1.39 5.38
C LEU A 8 4.93 2.39 6.53
N ASP A 9 5.53 3.55 6.28
CA ASP A 9 5.53 4.66 7.24
C ASP A 9 4.13 5.31 7.37
N LEU A 10 4.03 6.28 8.28
CA LEU A 10 2.76 6.94 8.59
C LEU A 10 2.09 7.56 7.36
N GLU A 11 2.85 8.30 6.55
CA GLU A 11 2.34 8.98 5.36
C GLU A 11 1.90 7.98 4.30
N THR A 12 2.70 6.93 4.08
CA THR A 12 2.36 5.84 3.16
C THR A 12 1.07 5.17 3.59
N LEU A 13 0.93 4.79 4.86
CA LEU A 13 -0.27 4.15 5.38
C LEU A 13 -1.50 5.05 5.29
N GLN A 14 -1.34 6.36 5.52
CA GLN A 14 -2.42 7.32 5.37
C GLN A 14 -2.89 7.43 3.92
N MET A 15 -1.98 7.48 2.94
CA MET A 15 -2.34 7.46 1.52
C MET A 15 -3.06 6.17 1.13
N LEU A 16 -2.51 5.01 1.48
CA LEU A 16 -3.12 3.72 1.13
C LEU A 16 -4.53 3.58 1.73
N ASN A 17 -4.71 4.01 2.99
CA ASN A 17 -6.03 3.99 3.63
C ASN A 17 -7.00 5.01 3.04
N ALA A 18 -6.53 6.19 2.61
CA ALA A 18 -7.37 7.18 1.94
C ALA A 18 -7.91 6.64 0.61
N SER A 19 -7.08 5.97 -0.19
CA SER A 19 -7.53 5.30 -1.42
C SER A 19 -8.63 4.27 -1.18
N ILE A 20 -8.63 3.59 -0.03
CA ILE A 20 -9.67 2.61 0.29
C ILE A 20 -10.92 3.31 0.85
N ALA A 21 -10.75 4.11 1.91
CA ALA A 21 -11.87 4.63 2.69
C ALA A 21 -12.56 5.82 2.05
N VAL A 22 -11.84 6.62 1.27
CA VAL A 22 -12.35 7.84 0.64
C VAL A 22 -12.61 7.63 -0.85
N GLU A 23 -11.65 7.04 -1.57
CA GLU A 23 -11.76 6.83 -3.02
C GLU A 23 -12.51 5.53 -3.37
N GLY A 24 -12.76 4.65 -2.39
CA GLY A 24 -13.53 3.42 -2.57
C GLY A 24 -12.80 2.33 -3.36
N ARG A 25 -11.46 2.40 -3.46
CA ARG A 25 -10.67 1.39 -4.17
C ARG A 25 -10.63 0.09 -3.39
N ASP A 26 -10.55 -1.03 -4.11
CA ASP A 26 -10.41 -2.34 -3.50
C ASP A 26 -9.07 -2.44 -2.74
N ALA A 27 -9.12 -2.92 -1.50
CA ALA A 27 -7.95 -2.98 -0.62
C ALA A 27 -6.87 -3.94 -1.14
N ARG A 28 -7.25 -5.03 -1.80
CA ARG A 28 -6.30 -5.98 -2.38
C ARG A 28 -5.57 -5.36 -3.56
N ASP A 29 -6.30 -4.63 -4.41
CA ASP A 29 -5.71 -3.95 -5.55
C ASP A 29 -4.72 -2.87 -5.10
N VAL A 30 -5.12 -2.00 -4.17
CA VAL A 30 -4.26 -0.95 -3.57
C VAL A 30 -2.98 -1.55 -2.96
N ALA A 31 -3.11 -2.63 -2.18
CA ALA A 31 -1.96 -3.30 -1.58
C ALA A 31 -1.06 -3.94 -2.66
N SER A 32 -1.64 -4.61 -3.66
CA SER A 32 -0.87 -5.29 -4.70
C SER A 32 -0.11 -4.33 -5.58
N GLU A 33 -0.71 -3.19 -5.97
CA GLU A 33 -0.05 -2.14 -6.73
C GLU A 33 1.09 -1.51 -5.95
N TYR A 34 0.87 -1.20 -4.67
CA TYR A 34 1.92 -0.65 -3.81
C TYR A 34 3.12 -1.61 -3.73
N LEU A 35 2.87 -2.90 -3.46
CA LEU A 35 3.92 -3.91 -3.35
C LEU A 35 4.66 -4.12 -4.69
N ARG A 36 3.96 -4.12 -5.83
CA ARG A 36 4.57 -4.17 -7.18
C ARG A 36 5.43 -2.93 -7.45
N SER A 37 4.94 -1.73 -7.12
CA SER A 37 5.66 -0.47 -7.34
C SER A 37 6.98 -0.38 -6.55
N LYS A 38 7.07 -1.11 -5.44
CA LYS A 38 8.28 -1.23 -4.61
C LYS A 38 9.15 -2.44 -4.95
N GLY A 39 8.73 -3.28 -5.90
CA GLY A 39 9.42 -4.51 -6.27
C GLY A 39 9.39 -5.60 -5.20
N PHE A 40 8.37 -5.60 -4.33
CA PHE A 40 8.22 -6.62 -3.28
C PHE A 40 7.50 -7.88 -3.76
N ILE A 41 6.71 -7.76 -4.83
CA ILE A 41 6.04 -8.88 -5.50
C ILE A 41 6.02 -8.62 -7.03
N ASP A 42 5.94 -9.71 -7.80
CA ASP A 42 5.91 -9.69 -9.27
C ASP A 42 4.52 -9.46 -9.84
#